data_AF-A0A7V2T2P5-F1
#
_entry.id   AF-A0A7V2T2P5-F1
#
_cell.length_a   1.000
_cell.length_b   1.000
_cell.length_c   1.000
_cell.angle_alpha   90.00
_cell.angle_beta   90.00
_cell.angle_gamma   90.00
#
_symmetry.space_group_name_H-M   'P 1'
#
loop_
_entity.id
_entity.type
_entity.pdbx_description
1 polymer ?
#
loop_
_entity_poly.entity_id
_entity_poly.type
_entity_poly.pdbx_seq_one_letter_code
_entity_poly.pdbx_strand_id
1 'polypeptide(L)'
;MPVQIMLNKGKVPVKIYTRDVDSASMTQLTNMSQLPFIHHHIAAMPDVHLGKGATVGSVIPTKDAIIPAAVGVDIGCGMNAVRISLKAKDLPDSLRRSRRAIEAAIPVGFDMHPRDKVKASTLNAMAKPLQSITDKHAGLTKMVRNFHRTWGRQLGTLGGGNHFIELCLDENEDVWIMLHSGSRGIG
;
A
#
# COMPACT_ATOMS: atom_id res chain seq x y z
N MET A 1 11.56 6.84 19.14
CA MET A 1 11.37 5.57 19.87
C MET A 1 12.71 4.84 19.93
N PRO A 2 13.16 4.35 21.10
CA PRO A 2 14.43 3.62 21.20
C PRO A 2 14.30 2.19 20.64
N VAL A 3 15.43 1.60 20.26
CA VAL A 3 15.52 0.17 19.92
C VAL A 3 15.20 -0.65 21.17
N GLN A 4 14.27 -1.60 21.05
CA GLN A 4 13.83 -2.48 22.12
C GLN A 4 14.53 -3.85 22.07
N ILE A 5 14.76 -4.38 20.87
CA ILE A 5 15.46 -5.65 20.64
C ILE A 5 16.51 -5.44 19.55
N MET A 6 17.69 -6.03 19.73
CA MET A 6 18.75 -6.08 18.72
C MET A 6 19.08 -7.53 18.38
N LEU A 7 18.91 -7.92 17.12
CA LEU A 7 19.34 -9.23 16.64
C LEU A 7 20.71 -9.12 15.97
N ASN A 8 21.69 -9.84 16.49
CA ASN A 8 23.06 -9.89 15.98
C ASN A 8 23.42 -11.27 15.41
N LYS A 9 22.42 -12.01 14.92
CA LYS A 9 22.59 -13.35 14.33
C LYS A 9 22.93 -13.31 12.83
N GLY A 10 22.70 -12.17 12.17
CA GLY A 10 22.91 -11.92 10.74
C GLY A 10 24.31 -11.43 10.38
N LYS A 11 24.52 -11.16 9.09
CA LYS A 11 25.70 -10.40 8.61
C LYS A 11 25.64 -8.93 9.01
N VAL A 12 24.42 -8.40 9.15
CA VAL A 12 24.15 -7.07 9.69
C VAL A 12 23.19 -7.18 10.88
N PRO A 13 23.21 -6.22 11.83
CA PRO A 13 22.26 -6.21 12.92
C PRO A 13 20.82 -5.90 12.44
N VAL A 14 19.83 -6.40 13.17
CA VAL A 14 18.42 -5.97 13.05
C VAL A 14 18.05 -5.16 14.29
N LYS A 15 17.57 -3.94 14.09
CA LYS A 15 17.07 -3.05 15.14
C LYS A 15 15.55 -3.12 15.17
N ILE A 16 14.98 -3.57 16.27
CA ILE A 16 13.53 -3.75 16.43
C ILE A 16 13.02 -2.73 17.46
N TYR A 17 11.98 -1.98 17.11
CA TYR A 17 11.46 -0.87 17.90
C TYR A 17 10.24 -1.24 18.77
N THR A 18 9.95 -2.54 18.90
CA THR A 18 8.91 -3.11 19.77
C THR A 18 9.44 -4.38 20.46
N ARG A 19 8.77 -4.81 21.52
CA ARG A 19 8.98 -6.12 22.16
C ARG A 19 7.99 -7.17 21.69
N ASP A 20 6.92 -6.74 21.05
CA ASP A 20 5.85 -7.61 20.56
C ASP A 20 6.16 -8.02 19.12
N VAL A 21 6.86 -9.15 18.97
CA VAL A 21 7.21 -9.72 17.67
C VAL A 21 7.10 -11.23 17.75
N ASP A 22 6.34 -11.83 16.84
CA ASP A 22 6.17 -13.28 16.78
C ASP A 22 7.45 -13.99 16.26
N SER A 23 7.55 -15.29 16.54
CA SER A 23 8.73 -16.09 16.20
C SER A 23 8.98 -16.22 14.70
N ALA A 24 7.93 -16.20 13.87
CA ALA A 24 8.07 -16.29 12.42
C ALA A 24 8.63 -14.98 11.85
N SER A 25 8.16 -13.83 12.32
CA SER A 25 8.72 -12.52 12.00
C SER A 25 10.18 -12.38 12.42
N MET A 26 10.53 -12.84 13.64
CA MET A 26 11.91 -12.87 14.12
C MET A 26 12.83 -13.71 13.22
N THR A 27 12.32 -14.85 12.76
CA THR A 27 13.05 -15.73 11.84
C THR A 27 13.23 -15.07 10.47
N GLN A 28 12.17 -14.48 9.93
CA GLN A 28 12.21 -13.79 8.64
C GLN A 28 13.18 -12.60 8.65
N LEU A 29 13.18 -11.78 9.71
CA LEU A 29 14.15 -10.69 9.92
C LEU A 29 15.59 -11.21 9.99
N THR A 30 15.80 -12.30 10.73
CA THR A 30 17.12 -12.94 10.84
C THR A 30 17.60 -13.42 9.48
N ASN A 31 16.76 -14.12 8.72
CA ASN A 31 17.08 -14.60 7.38
C ASN A 31 17.41 -13.44 6.42
N MET A 32 16.61 -12.37 6.44
CA MET A 32 16.84 -11.18 5.62
C MET A 32 18.19 -10.54 5.93
N SER A 33 18.58 -10.48 7.21
CA SER A 33 19.86 -9.92 7.65
C SER A 33 21.10 -10.73 7.25
N GLN A 34 20.93 -11.94 6.69
CA GLN A 34 22.02 -12.75 6.14
C GLN A 34 22.37 -12.40 4.69
N LEU A 35 21.50 -11.67 3.97
CA LEU A 35 21.72 -11.38 2.57
C LEU A 35 22.95 -10.47 2.40
N PRO A 36 23.86 -10.77 1.45
CA PRO A 36 25.17 -10.12 1.36
C PRO A 36 25.10 -8.64 0.95
N PHE A 37 23.98 -8.21 0.38
CA PHE A 37 23.77 -6.85 -0.13
C PHE A 37 22.94 -5.97 0.81
N ILE A 38 22.59 -6.44 2.01
CA ILE A 38 21.95 -5.56 3.01
C ILE A 38 22.98 -4.55 3.51
N HIS A 39 22.58 -3.28 3.55
CA HIS A 39 23.46 -2.17 3.85
C HIS A 39 23.29 -1.69 5.31
N HIS A 40 24.36 -1.74 6.11
CA HIS A 40 24.41 -1.38 7.54
C HIS A 40 23.52 -2.19 8.50
N HIS A 41 22.19 -2.14 8.38
CA HIS A 41 21.26 -2.78 9.31
C HIS A 41 19.83 -2.82 8.76
N ILE A 42 19.00 -3.73 9.28
CA ILE A 42 17.54 -3.73 9.07
C ILE A 42 16.87 -3.02 10.24
N ALA A 43 15.80 -2.27 9.98
CA ALA A 43 14.97 -1.68 11.02
C ALA A 43 13.55 -2.26 10.97
N ALA A 44 13.08 -2.87 12.06
CA ALA A 44 11.72 -3.39 12.20
C ALA A 44 10.89 -2.46 13.10
N MET A 45 9.83 -1.88 12.52
CA MET A 45 8.92 -0.93 13.15
C MET A 45 7.98 -1.64 14.14
N PRO A 46 7.27 -0.89 15.00
CA PRO A 46 6.42 -1.48 16.02
C PRO A 46 5.27 -2.35 15.51
N ASP A 47 4.86 -2.18 14.26
CA ASP A 47 3.82 -2.92 13.55
C ASP A 47 4.38 -4.12 12.75
N VAL A 48 5.64 -4.51 13.00
CA VAL A 48 6.30 -5.60 12.29
C VAL A 48 5.54 -6.92 12.45
N HIS A 49 5.29 -7.60 11.34
CA HIS A 49 4.69 -8.92 11.33
C HIS A 49 5.09 -9.70 10.07
N LEU A 50 4.76 -10.99 10.06
CA LEU A 50 5.12 -11.91 9.00
C LEU A 50 4.51 -11.45 7.68
N GLY A 51 5.36 -11.29 6.66
CA GLY A 51 4.93 -10.96 5.31
C GLY A 51 5.37 -11.99 4.28
N LYS A 52 4.94 -11.78 3.03
CA LYS A 52 5.32 -12.65 1.91
C LYS A 52 6.68 -12.25 1.36
N GLY A 53 7.71 -13.03 1.68
CA GLY A 53 9.09 -12.79 1.25
C GLY A 53 9.87 -11.89 2.21
N ALA A 54 9.32 -10.75 2.60
CA ALA A 54 9.86 -9.88 3.66
C ALA A 54 8.79 -9.59 4.74
N THR A 55 9.23 -9.16 5.92
CA THR A 55 8.33 -8.69 6.98
C THR A 55 7.66 -7.38 6.58
N VAL A 56 6.37 -7.24 6.89
CA VAL A 56 5.69 -5.93 6.86
C VAL A 56 6.22 -5.08 8.01
N GLY A 57 6.22 -3.75 7.87
CA GLY A 57 6.73 -2.85 8.90
C GLY A 57 8.26 -2.91 9.04
N SER A 58 8.99 -3.13 7.94
CA SER A 58 10.45 -3.17 7.98
C SER A 58 11.11 -2.30 6.92
N VAL A 59 12.26 -1.71 7.27
CA VAL A 59 13.13 -0.97 6.37
C VAL A 59 14.36 -1.83 6.11
N ILE A 60 14.54 -2.24 4.86
CA ILE A 60 15.57 -3.15 4.41
C ILE A 60 16.45 -2.42 3.38
N PRO A 61 17.48 -1.68 3.82
CA PRO A 61 18.37 -0.97 2.92
C PRO A 61 19.28 -1.97 2.18
N THR A 62 19.40 -1.80 0.86
CA THR A 62 20.24 -2.63 0.01
C THR A 62 21.29 -1.78 -0.70
N LYS A 63 22.41 -2.41 -1.07
CA LYS A 63 23.44 -1.82 -1.94
C LYS A 63 23.54 -2.67 -3.21
N ASP A 64 23.46 -2.02 -4.37
CA ASP A 64 23.60 -2.64 -5.69
C ASP A 64 22.60 -3.79 -5.97
N ALA A 65 21.48 -3.85 -5.25
CA ALA A 65 20.47 -4.90 -5.36
C ALA A 65 19.06 -4.37 -5.06
N ILE A 66 18.04 -5.02 -5.65
CA ILE A 66 16.61 -4.78 -5.38
C ILE A 66 15.98 -6.10 -4.93
N ILE A 67 15.09 -6.04 -3.94
CA ILE A 67 14.28 -7.18 -3.50
C ILE A 67 12.81 -6.87 -3.78
N PRO A 68 12.23 -7.31 -4.92
CA PRO A 68 10.84 -7.00 -5.25
C PRO A 68 9.84 -7.41 -4.16
N ALA A 69 10.04 -8.58 -3.53
CA ALA A 69 9.20 -9.05 -2.44
C ALA A 69 9.24 -8.16 -1.18
N ALA A 70 10.27 -7.33 -1.00
CA ALA A 70 10.36 -6.36 0.09
C ALA A 70 9.59 -5.07 -0.20
N VAL A 71 9.25 -4.78 -1.46
CA VAL A 71 8.36 -3.68 -1.83
C VAL A 71 6.91 -4.02 -1.50
N GLY A 72 6.55 -5.30 -1.65
CA GLY A 72 5.19 -5.80 -1.43
C GLY A 72 4.45 -6.06 -2.75
N VAL A 73 3.33 -6.78 -2.63
CA VAL A 73 2.51 -7.20 -3.79
C VAL A 73 1.53 -6.12 -4.26
N ASP A 74 1.23 -5.14 -3.40
CA ASP A 74 0.42 -3.97 -3.77
C ASP A 74 1.33 -2.75 -3.81
N ILE A 75 2.06 -2.60 -4.92
CA ILE A 75 3.08 -1.57 -5.08
C ILE A 75 2.44 -0.18 -4.95
N GLY A 76 2.98 0.65 -4.06
CA GLY A 76 2.44 1.99 -3.84
C GLY A 76 1.12 2.01 -3.07
N CYS A 77 0.73 0.90 -2.42
CA CYS A 77 -0.27 0.94 -1.37
C CYS A 77 0.15 1.96 -0.31
N GLY A 78 -0.76 2.86 0.03
CA GLY A 78 -0.46 3.99 0.89
C GLY A 78 -1.69 4.81 1.25
N MET A 79 -1.46 5.77 2.13
CA MET A 79 -2.52 6.61 2.67
C MET A 79 -2.38 8.05 2.19
N ASN A 80 -3.52 8.68 1.94
CA ASN A 80 -3.64 10.11 1.73
C ASN A 80 -4.76 10.65 2.61
N ALA A 81 -4.58 11.83 3.20
CA ALA A 81 -5.59 12.46 4.03
C ALA A 81 -5.78 13.91 3.57
N VAL A 82 -7.03 14.29 3.35
CA VAL A 82 -7.41 15.65 2.93
C VAL A 82 -8.35 16.24 3.97
N ARG A 83 -7.94 17.37 4.55
CA ARG A 83 -8.81 18.19 5.39
C ARG A 83 -9.81 18.92 4.51
N ILE A 84 -11.09 18.86 4.88
CA ILE A 84 -12.15 19.63 4.21
C ILE A 84 -12.54 20.84 5.05
N SER A 85 -13.34 21.75 4.49
CA SER A 85 -13.74 23.00 5.14
C SER A 85 -14.82 22.84 6.22
N LEU A 86 -15.11 21.61 6.65
CA LEU A 86 -16.15 21.30 7.63
C LEU A 86 -15.52 21.03 9.01
N LYS A 87 -16.28 21.35 10.06
CA LYS A 87 -16.04 20.96 11.44
C LYS A 87 -16.97 19.83 11.86
N ALA A 88 -16.66 19.18 12.98
CA ALA A 88 -17.50 18.11 13.56
C ALA A 88 -18.97 18.53 13.71
N LYS A 89 -19.22 19.76 14.19
CA LYS A 89 -20.57 20.33 14.34
C LYS A 89 -21.35 20.51 13.03
N ASP A 90 -20.67 20.53 11.89
CA ASP A 90 -21.29 20.66 10.57
C ASP A 90 -21.72 19.29 10.01
N LEU A 91 -21.30 18.19 10.65
CA LEU A 91 -21.69 16.84 10.25
C LEU A 91 -23.13 16.54 10.72
N PRO A 92 -23.92 15.83 9.88
CA PRO A 92 -25.24 15.37 10.30
C PRO A 92 -25.12 14.21 11.30
N ASP A 93 -26.16 13.99 12.09
CA ASP A 93 -26.27 12.85 13.02
C ASP A 93 -26.07 11.48 12.34
N SER A 94 -26.39 11.40 11.04
CA SER A 94 -26.20 10.18 10.24
C SER A 94 -25.39 10.42 8.98
N LEU A 95 -24.24 9.76 8.88
CA LEU A 95 -23.37 9.75 7.70
C LEU A 95 -23.83 8.76 6.61
N ARG A 96 -24.99 8.12 6.77
CA ARG A 96 -25.50 7.10 5.84
C ARG A 96 -25.62 7.61 4.40
N ARG A 97 -26.03 8.87 4.21
CA ARG A 97 -26.15 9.47 2.87
C ARG A 97 -24.78 9.64 2.23
N SER A 98 -23.80 10.16 2.97
CA SER A 98 -22.42 10.36 2.50
C SER A 98 -21.76 9.03 2.14
N ARG A 99 -21.87 8.03 3.02
CA ARG A 99 -21.39 6.66 2.75
C ARG A 99 -21.98 6.10 1.46
N ARG A 100 -23.31 6.17 1.29
CA ARG A 100 -23.98 5.67 0.07
C ARG A 100 -23.53 6.40 -1.18
N ALA A 101 -23.31 7.71 -1.10
CA ALA A 101 -22.81 8.49 -2.23
C ALA A 101 -21.38 8.06 -2.62
N ILE A 102 -20.51 7.81 -1.63
CA ILE A 102 -19.15 7.31 -1.84
C ILE A 102 -19.19 5.92 -2.50
N GLU A 103 -19.95 4.97 -1.94
CA GLU A 103 -20.07 3.60 -2.47
C GLU A 103 -20.65 3.58 -3.90
N ALA A 104 -21.57 4.50 -4.22
CA ALA A 104 -22.11 4.63 -5.59
C ALA A 104 -21.09 5.23 -6.58
N ALA A 105 -20.19 6.08 -6.11
CA ALA A 105 -19.19 6.74 -6.94
C ALA A 105 -17.92 5.89 -7.13
N ILE A 106 -17.52 5.14 -6.09
CA ILE A 106 -16.24 4.44 -5.99
C ILE A 106 -16.51 2.95 -5.78
N PRO A 107 -16.27 2.11 -6.81
CA PRO A 107 -16.35 0.66 -6.66
C PRO A 107 -15.39 0.14 -5.58
N VAL A 108 -15.85 -0.85 -4.81
CA VAL A 108 -15.13 -1.44 -3.67
C VAL A 108 -14.87 -2.93 -3.91
N GLY A 109 -13.98 -3.53 -3.11
CA GLY A 109 -13.64 -4.94 -3.24
C GLY A 109 -12.94 -5.27 -4.55
N PHE A 110 -13.47 -6.27 -5.26
CA PHE A 110 -12.96 -6.70 -6.57
C PHE A 110 -13.68 -6.05 -7.76
N ASP A 111 -14.61 -5.13 -7.49
CA ASP A 111 -15.35 -4.44 -8.53
C ASP A 111 -14.49 -3.41 -9.26
N MET A 112 -14.93 -3.07 -10.47
CA MET A 112 -14.32 -2.06 -11.33
C MET A 112 -15.41 -1.19 -11.97
N HIS A 113 -15.02 -0.04 -12.51
CA HIS A 113 -15.98 0.79 -13.24
C HIS A 113 -16.52 0.05 -14.48
N PRO A 114 -17.82 0.16 -14.80
CA PRO A 114 -18.44 -0.54 -15.93
C PRO A 114 -17.92 -0.04 -17.30
N ARG A 115 -17.33 1.15 -17.31
CA ARG A 115 -16.66 1.81 -18.44
C ARG A 115 -15.55 2.70 -17.90
N ASP A 116 -14.72 3.22 -18.78
CA ASP A 116 -13.62 4.10 -18.40
C ASP A 116 -14.22 5.44 -17.92
N LYS A 117 -14.30 5.63 -16.60
CA LYS A 117 -14.82 6.87 -15.99
C LYS A 117 -13.75 7.94 -15.82
N VAL A 118 -12.48 7.55 -15.81
CA VAL A 118 -11.36 8.46 -15.65
C VAL A 118 -11.20 9.30 -16.92
N LYS A 119 -10.75 10.56 -16.78
CA LYS A 119 -10.48 11.44 -17.91
C LYS A 119 -9.53 10.77 -18.90
N ALA A 120 -9.84 10.88 -20.20
CA ALA A 120 -9.01 10.32 -21.26
C ALA A 120 -7.56 10.82 -21.20
N SER A 121 -7.34 12.08 -20.79
CA SER A 121 -6.00 12.64 -20.58
C SER A 121 -5.19 11.86 -19.53
N THR A 122 -5.80 11.48 -18.41
CA THR A 122 -5.15 10.68 -17.37
C THR A 122 -4.85 9.28 -17.85
N LEU A 123 -5.79 8.64 -18.55
CA LEU A 123 -5.56 7.31 -19.14
C LEU A 123 -4.41 7.35 -20.15
N ASN A 124 -4.39 8.32 -21.06
CA ASN A 124 -3.33 8.47 -22.05
C ASN A 124 -1.96 8.73 -21.40
N ALA A 125 -1.93 9.52 -20.32
CA ALA A 125 -0.71 9.80 -19.57
C ALA A 125 -0.14 8.53 -18.90
N MET A 126 -0.98 7.65 -18.37
CA MET A 126 -0.56 6.39 -17.76
C MET A 126 -0.29 5.28 -18.79
N ALA A 127 -0.97 5.30 -19.93
CA ALA A 127 -0.87 4.26 -20.95
C ALA A 127 0.55 4.16 -21.55
N LYS A 128 1.19 5.30 -21.85
CA LYS A 128 2.54 5.31 -22.45
C LYS A 128 3.62 4.64 -21.58
N PRO A 129 3.81 5.02 -20.30
CA PRO A 129 4.81 4.35 -19.46
C PRO A 129 4.45 2.89 -19.20
N LEU A 130 3.16 2.57 -19.00
CA LEU A 130 2.71 1.19 -18.82
C LEU A 130 3.01 0.34 -20.05
N GLN A 131 2.75 0.87 -21.25
CA GLN A 131 3.04 0.20 -22.51
C GLN A 131 4.54 -0.09 -22.65
N SER A 132 5.41 0.87 -22.34
CA SER A 132 6.85 0.65 -22.38
C SER A 132 7.31 -0.47 -21.45
N ILE A 133 6.63 -0.68 -20.32
CA ILE A 133 6.92 -1.79 -19.38
C ILE A 133 6.40 -3.11 -19.96
N THR A 134 5.15 -3.13 -20.44
CA THR A 134 4.52 -4.35 -20.96
C THR A 134 5.15 -4.84 -22.26
N ASP A 135 5.67 -3.94 -23.08
CA ASP A 135 6.38 -4.30 -24.33
C ASP A 135 7.70 -5.01 -24.02
N LYS A 136 8.40 -4.58 -22.97
CA LYS A 136 9.62 -5.24 -22.47
C LYS A 136 9.32 -6.55 -21.74
N HIS A 137 8.16 -6.63 -21.09
CA HIS A 137 7.77 -7.74 -20.24
C HIS A 137 6.38 -8.25 -20.58
N ALA A 138 6.24 -8.86 -21.76
CA ALA A 138 4.96 -9.33 -22.29
C ALA A 138 4.24 -10.37 -21.41
N GLY A 139 4.93 -10.99 -20.45
CA GLY A 139 4.30 -11.87 -19.45
C GLY A 139 3.33 -11.15 -18.52
N LEU A 140 3.54 -9.86 -18.24
CA LEU A 140 2.72 -9.08 -17.31
C LEU A 140 1.27 -8.95 -17.79
N THR A 141 1.05 -8.80 -19.10
CA THR A 141 -0.30 -8.69 -19.68
C THR A 141 -1.08 -10.00 -19.57
N LYS A 142 -0.40 -11.14 -19.36
CA LYS A 142 -1.02 -12.45 -19.16
C LYS A 142 -1.41 -12.69 -17.69
N MET A 143 -0.82 -11.96 -16.75
CA MET A 143 -1.13 -12.08 -15.32
C MET A 143 -2.50 -11.48 -14.96
N VAL A 144 -3.00 -10.54 -15.78
CA VAL A 144 -4.29 -9.87 -15.58
C VAL A 144 -5.22 -10.16 -16.74
N ARG A 145 -6.37 -10.77 -16.46
CA ARG A 145 -7.40 -11.01 -17.48
C ARG A 145 -7.86 -9.68 -18.10
N ASN A 146 -7.87 -9.62 -19.43
CA ASN A 146 -8.24 -8.41 -20.18
C ASN A 146 -7.45 -7.17 -19.77
N PHE A 147 -6.13 -7.30 -19.56
CA PHE A 147 -5.22 -6.27 -19.06
C PHE A 147 -5.60 -4.84 -19.47
N HIS A 148 -5.64 -4.54 -20.78
CA HIS A 148 -5.93 -3.20 -21.31
C HIS A 148 -7.26 -2.59 -20.86
N ARG A 149 -8.28 -3.43 -20.64
CA ARG A 149 -9.57 -3.01 -20.11
C ARG A 149 -9.55 -2.92 -18.58
N THR A 150 -8.88 -3.86 -17.93
CA THR A 150 -8.91 -3.99 -16.47
C THR A 150 -8.17 -2.85 -15.79
N TRP A 151 -6.96 -2.49 -16.23
CA TRP A 151 -6.17 -1.45 -15.57
C TRP A 151 -6.89 -0.09 -15.61
N GLY A 152 -7.43 0.30 -16.77
CA GLY A 152 -8.13 1.58 -16.92
C GLY A 152 -9.41 1.68 -16.10
N ARG A 153 -10.12 0.56 -15.90
CA ARG A 153 -11.37 0.50 -15.13
C ARG A 153 -11.18 0.34 -13.63
N GLN A 154 -10.00 -0.11 -13.21
CA GLN A 154 -9.60 -0.14 -11.80
C GLN A 154 -9.05 1.20 -11.31
N LEU A 155 -8.68 2.12 -12.21
CA LEU A 155 -8.35 3.47 -11.79
C LEU A 155 -9.56 4.16 -11.16
N GLY A 156 -9.34 4.73 -9.97
CA GLY A 156 -10.40 5.36 -9.18
C GLY A 156 -11.37 4.36 -8.54
N THR A 157 -10.90 3.15 -8.22
CA THR A 157 -11.62 2.18 -7.38
C THR A 157 -10.87 1.99 -6.06
N LEU A 158 -11.57 1.59 -5.00
CA LEU A 158 -10.99 1.48 -3.67
C LEU A 158 -10.16 0.21 -3.53
N GLY A 159 -10.74 -0.92 -3.93
CA GLY A 159 -10.21 -2.24 -3.65
C GLY A 159 -10.80 -2.94 -2.44
N GLY A 160 -10.27 -4.13 -2.15
CA GLY A 160 -10.61 -4.92 -0.97
C GLY A 160 -9.43 -5.02 0.01
N GLY A 161 -9.50 -5.97 0.95
CA GLY A 161 -8.48 -6.11 1.99
C GLY A 161 -8.59 -5.00 3.03
N ASN A 162 -7.47 -4.35 3.35
CA ASN A 162 -7.39 -3.25 4.32
C ASN A 162 -7.60 -1.86 3.69
N HIS A 163 -8.08 -1.77 2.45
CA HIS A 163 -8.35 -0.50 1.77
C HIS A 163 -9.66 0.12 2.25
N PHE A 164 -9.65 1.42 2.54
CA PHE A 164 -10.81 2.13 3.09
C PHE A 164 -10.84 3.61 2.68
N ILE A 165 -12.04 4.18 2.79
CA ILE A 165 -12.26 5.62 2.84
C ILE A 165 -12.91 5.90 4.18
N GLU A 166 -12.30 6.77 4.98
CA GLU A 166 -12.74 7.08 6.33
C GLU A 166 -12.94 8.59 6.48
N LEU A 167 -13.98 8.97 7.23
CA LEU A 167 -14.15 10.33 7.74
C LEU A 167 -13.61 10.37 9.16
N CYS A 168 -12.59 11.19 9.38
CA CYS A 168 -11.93 11.33 10.66
C CYS A 168 -12.13 12.75 11.21
N LEU A 169 -12.07 12.88 12.52
CA LEU A 169 -11.95 14.18 13.21
C LEU A 169 -10.55 14.27 13.82
N ASP A 170 -9.93 15.44 13.74
CA ASP A 170 -8.71 15.72 14.49
C ASP A 170 -9.01 16.37 15.85
N GLU A 171 -7.95 16.68 16.61
CA GLU A 171 -8.04 17.28 17.94
C GLU A 171 -8.67 18.69 17.93
N ASN A 172 -8.76 19.35 16.77
CA ASN A 172 -9.41 20.65 16.58
C ASN A 172 -10.82 20.54 15.98
N GLU A 173 -11.37 19.32 15.94
CA GLU A 173 -12.65 19.00 15.33
C GLU A 173 -12.70 19.31 13.83
N ASP A 174 -11.56 19.46 13.13
CA ASP A 174 -11.54 19.54 11.67
C ASP A 174 -11.91 18.18 11.08
N VAL A 175 -12.71 18.20 10.01
CA VAL A 175 -13.09 16.98 9.30
C VAL A 175 -12.04 16.64 8.24
N TRP A 176 -11.61 15.38 8.24
CA TRP A 176 -10.67 14.81 7.28
C TRP A 176 -11.31 13.66 6.51
N ILE A 177 -10.93 13.51 5.25
CA ILE A 177 -11.17 12.30 4.46
C ILE A 177 -9.84 11.58 4.32
N MET A 178 -9.74 10.40 4.91
CA MET A 178 -8.58 9.52 4.77
C MET A 178 -8.87 8.43 3.74
N LEU A 179 -7.95 8.24 2.82
CA LEU A 179 -7.98 7.24 1.76
C LEU A 179 -6.80 6.31 1.94
N HIS A 180 -7.06 5.02 2.07
CA HIS A 180 -6.07 3.97 1.99
C HIS A 180 -6.36 3.08 0.78
N SER A 181 -5.46 3.08 -0.20
CA SER A 181 -5.56 2.27 -1.41
C SER A 181 -4.18 2.07 -2.05
N GLY A 182 -4.13 1.35 -3.16
CA GLY A 182 -2.89 1.00 -3.85
C GLY A 182 -3.06 0.83 -5.36
N SER A 183 -2.15 0.07 -5.96
CA SER A 183 -2.05 -0.19 -7.41
C SER A 183 -3.15 -1.08 -7.99
N ARG A 184 -4.01 -1.63 -7.13
CA ARG A 184 -5.05 -2.60 -7.52
C ARG A 184 -4.42 -3.89 -8.07
N GLY A 185 -4.86 -4.37 -9.22
CA GLY A 185 -4.34 -5.61 -9.81
C GLY A 185 -3.11 -5.42 -10.70
N ILE A 186 -2.50 -4.23 -10.70
CA ILE A 186 -1.45 -3.84 -11.65
C ILE A 186 -0.04 -3.90 -11.04
N GLY A 187 0.08 -3.69 -9.72
CA GLY A 187 1.35 -3.81 -9.01
C GLY A 187 1.91 -5.22 -8.94
#